data_AF-A0A554JQE0-F1
#
_entry.id   AF-A0A554JQE0-F1
#
_cell.length_a   1.000
_cell.length_b   1.000
_cell.length_c   1.000
_cell.angle_alpha   90.00
_cell.angle_beta   90.00
_cell.angle_gamma   90.00
#
_symmetry.space_group_name_H-M   'P 1'
#
loop_
_entity.id
_entity.type
_entity.pdbx_description
1 polymer ?
#
loop_
_entity_poly.entity_id
_entity_poly.type
_entity_poly.pdbx_seq_one_letter_code
_entity_poly.pdbx_strand_id
1 'polypeptide(L)' 'MTNEELLAKVNEIVSPHGLRAEIFKDIYSVGVGGDERTYTLVANLIGPFSNWELLGDLSREISNTLPINRVTYQIT' A
#
# COMPACT_ATOMS: atom_id res chain seq x y z
N MET A 1 8.98 -11.67 5.09
CA MET A 1 9.28 -10.36 4.49
C MET A 1 9.40 -9.37 5.62
N THR A 2 10.50 -8.63 5.70
CA THR A 2 10.68 -7.54 6.67
C THR A 2 9.87 -6.32 6.25
N ASN A 3 9.66 -5.37 7.17
CA ASN A 3 8.97 -4.10 6.82
C ASN A 3 9.76 -3.29 5.78
N GLU A 4 11.09 -3.40 5.78
CA GLU A 4 11.96 -2.72 4.81
C GLU A 4 11.83 -3.34 3.42
N GLU A 5 11.82 -4.67 3.32
CA GLU A 5 11.56 -5.38 2.07
C GLU A 5 10.16 -5.06 1.53
N LEU A 6 9.16 -5.01 2.40
CA LEU A 6 7.79 -4.66 2.03
C LEU A 6 7.72 -3.23 1.47
N LEU A 7 8.30 -2.26 2.18
CA LEU A 7 8.37 -0.87 1.75
C LEU A 7 9.10 -0.72 0.42
N ALA A 8 10.22 -1.45 0.22
CA ALA A 8 10.96 -1.43 -1.04
C ALA A 8 10.09 -1.91 -2.21
N LYS A 9 9.34 -3.01 -2.03
CA LYS A 9 8.42 -3.52 -3.07
C LYS A 9 7.26 -2.57 -3.37
N VAL A 10 6.68 -1.93 -2.35
CA VAL A 10 5.63 -0.92 -2.59
C VAL A 10 6.20 0.24 -3.39
N ASN A 11 7.39 0.74 -3.03
CA ASN A 11 8.05 1.82 -3.76
C ASN A 11 8.40 1.44 -5.21
N GLU A 12 8.79 0.19 -5.47
CA GLU A 12 9.01 -0.31 -6.83
C GLU A 12 7.74 -0.16 -7.70
N ILE A 13 6.58 -0.52 -7.16
CA ILE A 13 5.27 -0.41 -7.85
C ILE A 13 4.90 1.05 -8.12
N VAL A 14 5.09 1.95 -7.15
CA VAL A 14 4.51 3.31 -7.24
C VAL A 14 5.48 4.36 -7.80
N SER A 15 6.78 4.12 -7.77
CA SER A 15 7.80 5.08 -8.24
C SER A 15 7.69 5.47 -9.73
N PRO A 16 7.29 4.59 -10.68
CA PRO A 16 7.08 4.99 -12.07
C PRO A 16 5.97 6.05 -12.24
N HIS A 17 5.11 6.20 -11.24
CA HIS A 17 3.99 7.15 -11.22
C HIS A 17 4.32 8.44 -10.46
N GLY A 18 5.58 8.66 -10.09
CA GLY A 18 6.02 9.84 -9.34
C GLY A 18 5.60 9.83 -7.86
N LEU A 19 5.16 8.68 -7.36
CA LEU A 19 4.78 8.49 -5.97
C LEU A 19 5.90 7.81 -5.18
N ARG A 20 5.89 8.00 -3.87
CA ARG A 20 6.65 7.20 -2.90
C ARG A 20 5.69 6.62 -1.87
N ALA A 21 6.11 5.58 -1.17
CA ALA A 21 5.35 4.97 -0.10
C ALA A 21 6.02 5.16 1.25
N GLU A 22 5.20 5.13 2.30
CA GLU A 22 5.59 4.91 3.69
C GLU A 22 4.73 3.80 4.28
N ILE A 23 5.24 3.07 5.27
CA ILE A 23 4.46 2.10 6.03
C ILE A 23 4.21 2.67 7.42
N PHE A 24 2.95 2.78 7.82
CA PHE A 24 2.62 3.19 9.18
C PHE A 24 3.00 2.09 10.16
N LYS A 25 4.04 2.34 10.95
CA LYS A 25 4.47 1.46 12.02
C LYS A 25 3.35 1.38 13.07
N ASP A 26 3.09 0.17 13.54
CA ASP A 26 2.10 -0.15 14.58
C ASP A 26 0.63 0.12 14.23
N ILE A 27 0.32 0.52 12.99
CA ILE A 27 -1.06 0.63 12.49
C ILE A 27 -1.38 -0.59 11.64
N TYR A 28 -2.31 -1.39 12.12
CA TYR A 28 -2.77 -2.59 11.43
C TYR A 28 -4.18 -2.41 10.89
N SER A 29 -4.43 -2.96 9.70
CA SER A 29 -5.76 -3.08 9.11
C SER A 29 -6.20 -4.52 9.07
N VAL A 30 -7.45 -4.75 9.48
CA VAL A 30 -8.18 -5.99 9.22
C VAL A 30 -8.36 -6.15 7.71
N GLY A 31 -8.20 -7.38 7.24
CA GLY A 31 -8.57 -7.85 5.91
C GLY A 31 -9.08 -9.30 5.98
N VAL A 32 -9.37 -9.86 4.82
CA VAL A 32 -9.81 -11.25 4.66
C VAL A 32 -8.75 -12.00 3.85
N GLY A 33 -8.25 -13.11 4.38
CA GLY A 33 -7.32 -13.99 3.70
C GLY A 33 -7.86 -15.42 3.71
N GLY A 34 -8.42 -15.87 2.59
CA GLY A 34 -9.22 -17.09 2.56
C GLY A 34 -10.45 -16.94 3.47
N ASP A 35 -10.60 -17.85 4.43
CA ASP A 35 -11.70 -17.83 5.40
C ASP A 35 -11.33 -17.15 6.73
N GLU A 36 -10.08 -16.67 6.85
CA GLU A 36 -9.55 -16.09 8.08
C GLU A 36 -9.45 -14.56 8.01
N ARG A 37 -9.44 -13.94 9.20
CA ARG A 37 -9.09 -12.52 9.33
C ARG A 37 -7.58 -12.38 9.27
N THR A 38 -7.09 -11.43 8.48
CA THR A 38 -5.68 -11.04 8.45
C THR A 38 -5.50 -9.65 9.02
N TYR A 39 -4.35 -9.41 9.67
CA TYR A 39 -3.96 -8.10 10.19
C TYR A 39 -2.61 -7.74 9.58
N THR A 40 -2.59 -6.72 8.72
CA THR A 40 -1.37 -6.27 8.04
C THR A 40 -1.18 -4.78 8.21
N LEU A 41 0.04 -4.29 8.00
CA LEU A 41 0.36 -2.88 8.10
C LEU A 41 -0.33 -2.08 6.99
N VAL A 42 -0.46 -0.77 7.22
CA VAL A 42 -1.04 0.17 6.25
C VAL A 42 0.07 0.84 5.43
N ALA A 43 -0.04 0.81 4.11
CA ALA A 43 0.81 1.61 3.22
C ALA A 43 0.17 2.97 2.95
N ASN A 44 0.98 4.02 3.00
CA ASN A 44 0.58 5.38 2.66
C ASN A 44 1.34 5.86 1.42
N LEU A 45 0.60 6.26 0.38
CA LEU A 45 1.14 6.81 -0.85
C LEU A 45 1.26 8.33 -0.73
N ILE A 46 2.41 8.85 -1.15
CA ILE A 46 2.79 10.25 -1.01
C ILE A 46 3.36 10.73 -2.35
N GLY A 47 2.86 11.86 -2.84
CA GLY A 47 3.35 12.47 -4.08
C GLY A 47 2.27 13.34 -4.74
N PRO A 48 2.49 13.78 -5.98
CA PRO A 48 1.50 14.55 -6.72
C PRO A 48 0.28 13.69 -7.02
N PHE A 49 -0.92 14.26 -6.83
CA PHE A 49 -2.15 13.61 -7.24
C PHE A 49 -2.22 13.54 -8.75
N SER A 50 -2.41 12.34 -9.29
CA SER A 50 -2.67 12.16 -10.72
C SER A 50 -4.17 12.08 -10.98
N ASN A 51 -4.80 10.95 -10.64
CA ASN A 51 -6.25 10.75 -10.71
C ASN A 51 -6.67 9.55 -9.83
N TRP A 52 -7.98 9.43 -9.58
CA TRP A 52 -8.53 8.38 -8.71
C TRP A 52 -8.46 6.98 -9.30
N GLU A 53 -8.49 6.84 -10.63
CA GLU A 53 -8.43 5.56 -11.32
C GLU A 53 -7.05 4.91 -11.12
N LEU A 54 -5.98 5.67 -11.35
CA LEU A 54 -4.60 5.24 -11.10
C LEU A 54 -4.40 4.84 -9.63
N LEU A 55 -4.88 5.64 -8.68
CA LEU A 55 -4.75 5.29 -7.26
C LEU A 55 -5.52 4.01 -6.91
N GLY A 56 -6.67 3.77 -7.53
CA GLY A 56 -7.44 2.55 -7.39
C GLY A 56 -6.71 1.33 -7.95
N ASP A 57 -6.07 1.47 -9.11
CA ASP A 57 -5.29 0.41 -9.75
C ASP A 57 -4.03 0.08 -8.96
N LEU A 58 -3.28 1.08 -8.50
CA LEU A 58 -2.12 0.88 -7.63
C LEU A 58 -2.52 0.24 -6.30
N SER A 59 -3.62 0.70 -5.68
CA SER A 59 -4.13 0.09 -4.46
C SER A 59 -4.45 -1.40 -4.67
N ARG A 60 -5.06 -1.75 -5.81
CA ARG A 60 -5.42 -3.13 -6.16
C ARG A 60 -4.18 -3.99 -6.40
N GLU A 61 -3.21 -3.46 -7.15
CA GLU A 61 -1.94 -4.16 -7.42
C GLU A 61 -1.20 -4.46 -6.12
N ILE A 62 -1.03 -3.45 -5.26
CA ILE A 62 -0.36 -3.61 -3.97
C ILE A 62 -1.08 -4.64 -3.09
N SER A 63 -2.41 -4.53 -2.93
CA SER A 63 -3.15 -5.42 -2.03
C SER A 63 -3.25 -6.86 -2.52
N ASN A 64 -3.13 -7.09 -3.83
CA ASN A 64 -3.19 -8.43 -4.41
C ASN A 64 -1.83 -9.13 -4.47
N THR A 65 -0.73 -8.38 -4.48
CA THR A 65 0.63 -8.93 -4.67
C THR A 65 1.48 -8.90 -3.40
N LEU A 66 1.15 -8.05 -2.43
CA LEU A 66 1.89 -7.85 -1.19
C LEU A 66 1.00 -8.11 0.02
N PRO A 67 1.57 -8.45 1.19
CA PRO A 67 0.81 -8.62 2.43
C PRO A 67 0.37 -7.27 3.01
N ILE A 68 -0.48 -6.52 2.29
CA ILE A 68 -1.01 -5.21 2.65
C ILE A 68 -2.52 -5.19 2.38
N ASN A 69 -3.31 -5.05 3.44
CA ASN A 69 -4.77 -5.02 3.35
C ASN A 69 -5.32 -3.62 3.05
N ARG A 70 -4.51 -2.58 3.27
CA ARG A 70 -4.96 -1.19 3.16
C ARG A 70 -3.85 -0.30 2.62
N VAL A 71 -4.23 0.44 1.58
CA VAL A 71 -3.41 1.50 0.97
C VAL A 71 -4.17 2.82 1.15
N THR A 72 -3.49 3.84 1.64
CA THR A 72 -4.00 5.21 1.78
C THR A 72 -3.25 6.15 0.86
N TYR A 73 -3.82 7.32 0.60
CA TYR A 73 -3.18 8.39 -0.13
C TYR A 73 -3.18 9.65 0.73
N GLN A 74 -2.04 10.33 0.80
CA GLN A 74 -1.89 11.56 1.56
C GLN A 74 -2.46 12.76 0.77
N ILE A 75 -3.54 13.34 1.29
CA ILE A 75 -4.09 14.61 0.80
C ILE A 75 -3.44 15.74 1.60
N THR A 76 -2.90 16.74 0.92
CA THR A 76 -2.40 18.00 1.50
C THR A 76 -3.24 19.17 1.05
#